data_AF-A0A815X4E8-F1
#
_entry.id   AF-A0A815X4E8-F1
#
_cell.length_a   1.000
_cell.length_b   1.000
_cell.length_c   1.000
_cell.angle_alpha   90.00
_cell.angle_beta   90.00
_cell.angle_gamma   90.00
#
_symmetry.space_group_name_H-M   'P 1'
#
loop_
_entity.id
_entity.type
_entity.pdbx_description
1 polymer ?
#
loop_
_entity_poly.entity_id
_entity_poly.type
_entity_poly.pdbx_seq_one_letter_code
_entity_poly.pdbx_strand_id
1 'polypeptide(L)' 'MGGPGVIDGKEHPETDNFLPCKFVIGGITYSSAENYFQCAKTTNEQDREKILNSGPGDSCLLAGQTVQLRSDWESI' A
#
# COMPACT_ATOMS: atom_id res chain seq x y z
N MET A 1 -0.66 -8.71 -8.42
CA MET A 1 0.39 -7.68 -8.57
C MET A 1 1.03 -7.51 -7.22
N GLY A 2 2.34 -7.64 -7.18
CA GLY A 2 3.22 -7.70 -6.02
C GLY A 2 3.95 -9.03 -5.92
N GLY A 3 5.11 -9.01 -5.26
CA GLY A 3 6.16 -10.03 -5.34
C GLY A 3 7.47 -9.44 -5.86
N PRO A 4 8.62 -10.00 -5.44
CA PRO A 4 9.92 -9.45 -5.78
C PRO A 4 10.20 -9.53 -7.29
N GLY A 5 10.73 -8.43 -7.82
CA GLY A 5 11.30 -8.39 -9.15
C GLY A 5 12.53 -9.29 -9.26
N VAL A 6 12.74 -9.79 -10.48
CA VAL A 6 13.96 -10.51 -10.86
C VAL A 6 14.89 -9.55 -11.58
N ILE A 7 16.09 -9.35 -11.05
CA ILE A 7 17.14 -8.49 -11.62
C ILE A 7 18.37 -9.38 -11.85
N ASP A 8 18.89 -9.38 -13.09
CA ASP A 8 20.03 -10.20 -13.51
C ASP A 8 19.89 -11.70 -13.14
N GLY A 9 18.66 -12.23 -13.25
CA GLY A 9 18.34 -13.63 -12.97
C GLY A 9 18.23 -13.98 -11.49
N LYS A 10 18.24 -13.00 -10.59
CA LYS A 10 18.07 -13.19 -9.14
C LYS A 10 16.83 -12.47 -8.64
N GLU A 11 16.12 -13.06 -7.69
CA GLU A 11 15.02 -12.39 -6.99
C GLU A 11 15.56 -11.35 -6.00
N HIS A 12 14.89 -10.20 -5.96
CA HIS A 12 15.21 -9.08 -5.08
C HIS A 12 14.02 -8.77 -4.15
N PRO A 13 13.96 -9.38 -2.94
CA PRO A 13 12.89 -9.20 -1.97
C PRO A 13 12.52 -7.74 -1.68
N GLU A 14 13.52 -6.85 -1.69
CA GLU A 14 13.39 -5.43 -1.43
C GLU A 14 12.51 -4.68 -2.45
N THR A 15 12.24 -5.29 -3.60
CA THR A 15 11.38 -4.72 -4.65
C THR A 15 9.91 -5.11 -4.51
N ASP A 16 9.57 -5.99 -3.57
CA ASP A 16 8.20 -6.37 -3.29
C ASP A 16 7.48 -5.25 -2.50
N ASN A 17 6.43 -4.67 -3.09
CA ASN A 17 5.62 -3.63 -2.44
C ASN A 17 4.84 -4.15 -1.21
N PHE A 18 4.65 -5.46 -1.08
CA PHE A 18 4.04 -6.08 0.10
C PHE A 18 5.03 -6.35 1.23
N LEU A 19 6.34 -6.23 0.97
CA LEU A 19 7.37 -6.47 1.98
C LEU A 19 7.10 -5.59 3.21
N PRO A 20 7.05 -6.17 4.44
CA PRO A 20 6.96 -5.39 5.67
C PRO A 20 8.15 -4.45 5.81
N CYS A 21 7.90 -3.16 5.60
CA CYS A 21 8.89 -2.11 5.70
C CYS A 21 8.22 -0.86 6.25
N LYS A 22 8.52 -0.53 7.51
CA LYS A 22 7.94 0.64 8.17
C LYS A 22 8.64 1.91 7.74
N PHE A 23 7.88 2.89 7.29
CA PHE A 23 8.37 4.22 6.95
C PHE A 23 7.34 5.29 7.31
N VAL A 24 7.79 6.55 7.36
CA VAL A 24 6.98 7.68 7.81
C VAL A 24 6.84 8.70 6.67
N ILE A 25 5.60 9.09 6.36
CA ILE A 25 5.28 10.19 5.45
C ILE A 25 4.26 11.10 6.14
N GLY A 26 4.55 12.41 6.22
CA GLY A 26 3.63 13.37 6.85
C GLY A 26 3.30 13.07 8.32
N GLY A 27 4.20 12.39 9.04
CA GLY A 27 3.98 11.96 10.43
C GLY A 27 3.17 10.67 10.59
N ILE A 28 2.66 10.08 9.50
CA ILE A 28 1.93 8.80 9.52
C ILE A 28 2.92 7.67 9.24
N THR A 29 2.86 6.61 10.05
CA THR A 29 3.68 5.40 9.86
C THR A 29 2.93 4.37 9.04
N TYR A 30 3.49 3.99 7.91
CA TYR A 30 2.95 2.94 7.03
C TYR A 30 3.70 1.64 7.22
N SER A 31 3.05 0.51 6.96
CA SER A 31 3.61 -0.83 7.22
C SER A 31 4.26 -1.49 6.00
N SER A 32 3.95 -1.01 4.79
CA SER A 32 4.55 -1.40 3.51
C SER A 32 4.27 -0.33 2.45
N ALA A 33 4.90 -0.45 1.28
CA ALA A 33 4.61 0.44 0.15
C ALA A 33 3.15 0.29 -0.32
N GLU A 34 2.64 -0.93 -0.35
CA GLU A 34 1.24 -1.20 -0.66
C GLU A 34 0.29 -0.53 0.34
N ASN A 35 0.59 -0.60 1.64
CA ASN A 35 -0.22 0.01 2.68
C ASN A 35 -0.37 1.52 2.46
N TYR A 36 0.73 2.20 2.10
CA TYR A 36 0.71 3.60 1.70
C TYR A 36 -0.09 3.85 0.41
N PHE A 37 0.15 3.04 -0.62
CA PHE A 37 -0.53 3.16 -1.92
C PHE A 37 -2.06 3.02 -1.79
N GLN A 38 -2.52 2.03 -1.05
CA GLN A 38 -3.96 1.83 -0.80
C GLN A 38 -4.54 2.96 0.07
N CYS A 39 -3.80 3.47 1.07
CA CYS A 39 -4.24 4.66 1.84
C CYS A 39 -4.43 5.90 0.97
N ALA A 40 -3.60 6.07 -0.06
CA ALA A 40 -3.63 7.22 -0.96
C ALA A 40 -4.83 7.22 -1.93
N LYS A 41 -5.49 6.05 -2.12
CA LYS A 41 -6.67 5.87 -2.96
C LYS A 41 -7.90 6.61 -2.48
N THR A 42 -7.95 7.03 -1.23
CA THR A 42 -9.16 7.60 -0.64
C THR A 42 -8.87 8.90 0.11
N THR A 43 -9.82 9.83 0.04
CA THR A 43 -9.88 11.01 0.92
C THR A 43 -10.74 10.76 2.16
N ASN A 44 -11.45 9.63 2.23
CA ASN A 44 -12.25 9.26 3.39
C ASN A 44 -11.32 8.78 4.52
N GLU A 45 -11.40 9.44 5.67
CA GLU A 45 -10.52 9.16 6.81
C GLU A 45 -10.76 7.77 7.42
N GLN A 46 -12.01 7.31 7.48
CA GLN A 46 -12.36 6.01 8.06
C GLN A 46 -11.83 4.86 7.20
N ASP A 47 -11.94 4.99 5.89
CA ASP A 47 -11.40 4.00 4.96
C ASP A 47 -9.86 3.98 5.00
N ARG A 48 -9.23 5.16 5.06
CA ARG A 48 -7.79 5.27 5.24
C ARG A 48 -7.32 4.62 6.54
N GLU A 49 -8.02 4.84 7.65
CA GLU A 49 -7.69 4.24 8.94
C GLU A 49 -7.80 2.71 8.92
N LYS A 50 -8.84 2.16 8.27
CA LYS A 50 -8.97 0.69 8.08
C LYS A 50 -7.78 0.11 7.34
N ILE A 51 -7.36 0.76 6.24
CA ILE A 51 -6.20 0.30 5.47
C ILE A 51 -4.93 0.44 6.31
N LEU A 52 -4.70 1.59 6.94
CA LEU A 52 -3.50 1.85 7.74
C LEU A 52 -3.30 0.77 8.82
N ASN A 53 -4.38 0.37 9.47
CA ASN A 53 -4.38 -0.64 10.55
C ASN A 53 -4.39 -2.10 10.06
N SER A 54 -4.55 -2.36 8.75
CA SER A 54 -4.60 -3.73 8.21
C SER A 54 -3.24 -4.43 8.13
N GLY A 55 -2.13 -3.69 8.29
CA GLY A 55 -0.78 -4.22 8.21
C GLY A 55 -0.27 -4.41 6.77
N PRO A 56 0.89 -5.07 6.59
CA PRO A 56 1.47 -5.35 5.28
C PRO A 56 0.80 -6.55 4.59
N GLY A 57 1.14 -6.81 3.32
CA GLY A 57 0.62 -7.97 2.57
C GLY A 57 -0.80 -7.79 2.04
N ASP A 58 -1.47 -8.92 1.78
CA ASP A 58 -2.78 -8.93 1.09
C ASP A 58 -3.90 -8.24 1.87
N SER A 59 -3.79 -8.13 3.20
CA SER A 59 -4.81 -7.50 4.03
C SER A 59 -5.04 -6.02 3.66
N CYS A 60 -3.97 -5.28 3.34
CA CYS A 60 -4.11 -3.88 2.92
C CYS A 60 -4.64 -3.73 1.50
N LEU A 61 -4.33 -4.67 0.61
CA LEU A 61 -4.92 -4.72 -0.73
C LEU A 61 -6.44 -4.97 -0.64
N LEU A 62 -6.86 -5.97 0.14
CA LEU A 62 -8.29 -6.28 0.31
C LEU A 62 -9.06 -5.12 0.94
N ALA A 63 -8.50 -4.46 1.96
CA ALA A 63 -9.10 -3.26 2.54
C ALA A 63 -9.23 -2.15 1.49
N GLY A 64 -8.16 -1.89 0.73
CA GLY A 64 -8.11 -0.87 -0.31
C GLY A 64 -9.02 -1.10 -1.51
N GLN A 65 -9.44 -2.33 -1.79
CA GLN A 65 -10.42 -2.64 -2.84
C GLN A 65 -11.84 -2.20 -2.49
N THR A 66 -12.14 -1.93 -1.22
CA THR A 66 -13.48 -1.61 -0.74
C THR A 66 -13.72 -0.12 -0.49
N VAL A 67 -12.70 0.72 -0.67
CA VAL A 67 -12.76 2.14 -0.31
C VAL A 67 -13.44 2.99 -1.36
N GLN A 68 -13.96 4.14 -0.94
CA GLN A 68 -14.33 5.19 -1.87
C GLN A 68 -13.07 5.80 -2.50
N LEU A 69 -12.88 5.59 -3.80
CA LEU A 69 -11.75 6.17 -4.54
C LEU A 69 -11.85 7.70 -4.61
N ARG A 70 -10.69 8.36 -4.61
CA ARG A 70 -10.62 9.78 -4.98
C ARG A 70 -11.10 9.95 -6.42
N SER A 71 -11.75 11.07 -6.70
CA SER A 71 -12.30 11.37 -8.03
C SER A 71 -11.23 11.44 -9.13
N ASP A 72 -9.98 11.73 -8.76
CA ASP A 72 -8.85 11.90 -9.67
C ASP A 72 -7.93 10.68 -9.77
N TRP A 73 -8.22 9.59 -9.03
CA TRP A 73 -7.29 8.47 -8.83
C TRP A 73 -6.75 7.82 -10.10
N GLU A 74 -7.59 7.67 -11.13
CA GLU A 74 -7.21 7.04 -12.42
C GLU A 74 -6.65 8.05 -13.44
N SER A 75 -6.58 9.33 -13.08
CA SER A 75 -6.22 10.44 -13.98
C SER A 75 -4.98 11.22 -13.54
N ILE A 76 -4.28 10.72 -12.53
CA ILE A 76 -3.03 11.25 -11.96
C ILE A 76 -1.81 10.48 -12.45
#